data_AF-A0A1B7WDN5-F1
#
_entry.id   AF-A0A1B7WDN5-F1
#
_cell.length_a   1.000
_cell.length_b   1.000
_cell.length_c   1.000
_cell.angle_alpha   90.00
_cell.angle_beta   90.00
_cell.angle_gamma   90.00
#
_symmetry.space_group_name_H-M   'P 1'
#
loop_
_entity.id
_entity.type
_entity.pdbx_description
1 polymer ?
#
loop_
_entity_poly.entity_id
_entity_poly.type
_entity_poly.pdbx_seq_one_letter_code
_entity_poly.pdbx_strand_id
1 'polypeptide(L)'
;MKGKVVLIQFPFDDLSSSKVRPAYCLTDVIGIYQHIIFALITSRIPQAPLNTDIILQLEHPDFLNSGLRQTSTLRLDHLVTLRQSLIRRELGSFTSETQASIADVLCRILCF
;
A
#
# COMPACT_ATOMS: atom_id res chain seq x y z
N MET A 1 4.56 8.75 8.87
CA MET A 1 3.53 8.17 7.96
C MET A 1 4.06 6.97 7.21
N LYS A 2 5.34 6.94 6.82
CA LYS A 2 5.94 5.77 6.18
C LYS A 2 5.68 4.48 6.99
N GLY A 3 5.41 3.38 6.31
CA GLY A 3 5.19 2.08 6.96
C GLY A 3 3.77 1.83 7.45
N LYS A 4 2.88 2.82 7.34
CA LYS A 4 1.48 2.72 7.78
C LYS A 4 0.58 2.11 6.71
N VAL A 5 -0.40 1.34 7.16
CA VAL A 5 -1.56 0.92 6.37
C VAL A 5 -2.72 1.85 6.73
N VAL A 6 -3.32 2.47 5.72
CA VAL A 6 -4.36 3.48 5.90
C VAL A 6 -5.56 3.19 5.02
N LEU A 7 -6.73 3.71 5.39
CA LEU A 7 -7.91 3.72 4.55
C LEU A 7 -8.01 5.08 3.86
N ILE A 8 -8.03 5.09 2.52
CA ILE A 8 -8.00 6.31 1.69
C ILE A 8 -9.05 6.23 0.59
N GLN A 9 -9.49 7.39 0.11
CA GLN A 9 -10.25 7.50 -1.14
C GLN A 9 -9.29 7.24 -2.32
N PHE A 10 -9.07 5.96 -2.65
CA PHE A 10 -8.10 5.53 -3.65
C PHE A 10 -8.72 5.63 -5.05
N PRO A 11 -8.09 6.32 -6.01
CA PRO A 11 -8.60 6.44 -7.37
C PRO A 11 -8.51 5.12 -8.13
N PHE A 12 -9.37 4.92 -9.13
CA PHE A 12 -9.09 3.91 -10.14
C PHE A 12 -7.89 4.32 -11.00
N ASP A 13 -7.29 3.33 -11.65
CA ASP A 13 -6.15 3.51 -12.57
C ASP A 13 -6.51 4.36 -13.79
N ASP A 14 -7.75 4.27 -14.27
CA ASP A 14 -8.31 5.13 -15.31
C ASP A 14 -8.77 6.52 -14.82
N LEU A 15 -8.60 6.81 -13.52
CA LEU A 15 -9.03 8.03 -12.83
C LEU A 15 -10.54 8.36 -12.95
N SER A 16 -11.37 7.42 -13.43
CA SER A 16 -12.80 7.63 -13.68
C SER A 16 -13.59 7.90 -12.41
N SER A 17 -13.17 7.28 -11.32
CA SER A 17 -13.79 7.41 -10.00
C SER A 17 -12.82 6.98 -8.90
N SER A 18 -13.29 6.97 -7.65
CA SER A 18 -12.50 6.52 -6.52
C SER A 18 -13.33 5.67 -5.57
N LYS A 19 -12.66 4.78 -4.83
CA LYS A 19 -13.27 3.94 -3.82
C LYS A 19 -12.45 3.97 -2.54
N VAL A 20 -13.13 3.81 -1.42
CA VAL A 20 -12.46 3.68 -0.12
C VAL A 20 -11.76 2.33 -0.08
N ARG A 21 -10.43 2.33 -0.05
CA ARG A 21 -9.59 1.12 -0.05
C ARG A 21 -8.43 1.25 0.93
N PRO A 22 -7.93 0.14 1.47
CA PRO A 22 -6.65 0.14 2.17
C PRO A 22 -5.52 0.49 1.19
N ALA A 23 -4.52 1.21 1.69
CA ALA A 23 -3.31 1.55 0.96
C ALA A 23 -2.12 1.55 1.93
N TYR A 24 -0.94 1.27 1.40
CA TYR A 24 0.32 1.31 2.16
C TYR A 24 1.07 2.60 1.89
N CYS A 25 1.49 3.31 2.94
CA CYS A 25 2.25 4.56 2.85
C CYS A 25 3.75 4.25 2.62
N LEU A 26 4.24 4.53 1.41
CA LEU A 26 5.64 4.30 1.03
C LEU A 26 6.59 5.38 1.54
N THR A 27 6.08 6.59 1.75
CA THR A 27 6.87 7.75 2.17
C THR A 27 6.29 8.39 3.41
N ASP A 28 7.11 9.20 4.07
CA ASP A 28 6.56 10.26 4.92
C ASP A 28 5.94 11.36 4.07
N VAL A 29 5.39 12.37 4.74
CA VAL A 29 4.78 13.53 4.10
C VAL A 29 5.86 14.33 3.38
N ILE A 30 5.67 14.62 2.09
CA ILE A 30 6.62 15.31 1.22
C ILE A 30 6.06 16.68 0.83
N GLY A 31 6.88 17.71 1.04
CA GLY A 31 6.65 19.06 0.54
C GLY A 31 5.45 19.79 1.16
N ILE A 32 5.23 21.02 0.70
CA ILE A 32 4.20 21.92 1.24
C ILE A 32 2.77 21.42 1.02
N TYR A 33 2.55 20.61 -0.03
CA TYR A 33 1.23 20.06 -0.37
C TYR A 33 0.90 18.77 0.39
N GLN A 34 1.79 18.36 1.30
CA GLN A 34 1.63 17.19 2.16
C GLN A 34 1.34 15.91 1.35
N HIS A 35 2.15 15.67 0.33
CA HIS A 35 1.99 14.48 -0.51
C HIS A 35 2.57 13.24 0.16
N ILE A 36 1.94 12.09 -0.07
CA ILE A 36 2.44 10.78 0.31
C ILE A 36 2.33 9.88 -0.93
N ILE A 37 3.32 9.03 -1.16
CA ILE A 37 3.24 7.98 -2.17
C ILE A 37 2.61 6.75 -1.52
N PHE A 38 1.59 6.21 -2.16
CA PHE A 38 0.83 5.05 -1.70
C PHE A 38 0.97 3.89 -2.68
N ALA A 39 0.98 2.66 -2.16
CA ALA A 39 0.77 1.44 -2.93
C ALA A 39 -0.63 0.88 -2.63
N LEU A 40 -1.32 0.39 -3.67
CA LEU A 40 -2.67 -0.19 -3.54
C LEU A 40 -2.64 -1.48 -2.72
N ILE A 41 -3.57 -1.62 -1.78
CA ILE A 41 -3.93 -2.92 -1.19
C ILE A 41 -5.33 -3.31 -1.67
N THR A 42 -5.47 -4.55 -2.14
CA THR A 42 -6.73 -5.10 -2.66
C THR A 42 -7.01 -6.47 -2.07
N SER A 43 -8.27 -6.76 -1.74
CA SER A 43 -8.69 -8.11 -1.33
C SER A 43 -8.83 -9.09 -2.51
N ARG A 44 -8.70 -8.60 -3.75
CA ARG A 44 -8.72 -9.44 -4.95
C ARG A 44 -7.34 -10.07 -5.15
N ILE A 45 -7.25 -11.35 -4.85
CA ILE A 45 -6.01 -12.12 -5.04
C ILE A 45 -5.89 -12.49 -6.53
N PRO A 46 -4.79 -12.11 -7.21
CA PRO A 46 -4.59 -12.47 -8.61
C PRO A 46 -4.39 -13.99 -8.76
N GLN A 47 -4.93 -14.57 -9.83
CA GLN A 47 -4.71 -15.99 -10.15
C GLN A 47 -3.25 -16.30 -10.49
N ALA A 48 -2.57 -15.33 -11.11
CA ALA A 48 -1.14 -15.36 -11.40
C ALA A 48 -0.50 -14.10 -10.79
N PRO A 49 -0.01 -14.17 -9.54
CA PRO A 49 0.66 -13.05 -8.88
C PRO A 49 1.92 -12.62 -9.64
N LEU A 50 2.15 -11.31 -9.69
CA LEU A 50 3.37 -10.73 -10.24
C LEU A 50 4.50 -10.75 -9.20
N ASN A 51 5.74 -10.62 -9.67
CA ASN A 51 6.90 -10.45 -8.78
C ASN A 51 6.89 -9.12 -8.00
N THR A 52 5.93 -8.23 -8.30
CA THR A 52 5.64 -6.98 -7.59
C THR A 52 4.53 -7.13 -6.55
N ASP A 53 3.83 -8.26 -6.55
CA ASP A 53 2.72 -8.51 -5.64
C ASP A 53 3.25 -9.14 -4.33
N ILE A 54 2.79 -8.60 -3.20
CA ILE A 54 3.01 -9.21 -1.89
C ILE A 54 1.66 -9.68 -1.36
N ILE A 55 1.52 -10.98 -1.15
CA ILE A 55 0.30 -11.58 -0.63
C ILE A 55 0.36 -11.62 0.89
N LEU A 56 -0.53 -10.86 1.52
CA LEU A 56 -0.71 -10.78 2.96
C LEU A 56 -1.79 -11.79 3.36
N GLN A 57 -1.38 -13.04 3.60
CA GLN A 57 -2.24 -14.10 4.13
C GLN A 57 -2.57 -13.86 5.61
N LEU A 58 -3.59 -14.55 6.13
CA LEU A 58 -4.02 -14.41 7.53
C LEU A 58 -2.91 -14.83 8.51
N GLU A 59 -2.07 -15.76 8.08
CA GLU A 59 -0.95 -16.32 8.84
C GLU A 59 0.30 -15.44 8.78
N HIS A 60 0.30 -14.40 7.93
CA HIS A 60 1.44 -13.50 7.80
C HIS A 60 1.66 -12.75 9.14
N PRO A 61 2.90 -12.64 9.66
CA PRO A 61 3.17 -11.99 10.94
C PRO A 61 2.61 -10.56 11.04
N ASP A 62 2.67 -9.83 9.94
CA ASP A 62 2.13 -8.47 9.86
C ASP A 62 0.63 -8.37 9.64
N PHE A 63 -0.08 -9.48 9.39
CA PHE A 63 -1.52 -9.43 9.14
C PHE A 63 -2.27 -8.79 10.31
N LEU A 64 -1.98 -9.23 11.54
CA LEU A 64 -2.58 -8.67 12.76
C LEU A 64 -2.27 -7.19 12.93
N ASN A 65 -1.01 -6.79 12.68
CA ASN A 65 -0.57 -5.40 12.84
C ASN A 65 -1.05 -4.47 11.72
N SER A 66 -1.43 -5.02 10.56
CA SER A 66 -1.87 -4.25 9.39
C SER A 66 -3.27 -3.63 9.53
N GLY A 67 -4.13 -4.20 10.40
CA GLY A 67 -5.54 -3.85 10.50
C GLY A 67 -6.39 -4.27 9.29
N LEU A 68 -5.85 -5.11 8.39
CA LEU A 68 -6.59 -5.74 7.31
C LEU A 68 -7.55 -6.80 7.86
N ARG A 69 -8.68 -7.00 7.18
CA ARG A 69 -9.77 -7.90 7.63
C ARG A 69 -9.78 -9.26 6.97
N GLN A 70 -9.06 -9.40 5.86
CA GLN A 70 -9.00 -10.62 5.06
C GLN A 70 -7.71 -10.64 4.25
N THR A 71 -7.34 -11.83 3.75
CA THR A 71 -6.23 -12.01 2.81
C THR A 71 -6.30 -10.95 1.71
N SER A 72 -5.18 -10.28 1.50
CA SER A 72 -5.08 -9.14 0.59
C SER A 72 -3.76 -9.19 -0.18
N THR A 73 -3.72 -8.50 -1.31
CA THR A 73 -2.52 -8.30 -2.13
C THR A 73 -2.12 -6.84 -2.08
N LEU A 74 -0.87 -6.58 -1.69
CA LEU A 74 -0.19 -5.30 -1.86
C LEU A 74 0.42 -5.27 -3.26
N ARG A 75 -0.02 -4.31 -4.09
CA ARG A 75 0.37 -4.17 -5.48
C ARG A 75 1.40 -3.05 -5.63
N LEU A 76 2.68 -3.41 -5.74
CA LEU A 76 3.78 -2.44 -5.85
C LEU A 76 3.96 -1.88 -7.26
N ASP A 77 3.25 -2.44 -8.25
CA ASP A 77 3.08 -1.89 -9.60
C ASP A 77 1.98 -0.80 -9.67
N HIS A 78 1.18 -0.64 -8.62
CA HIS A 78 0.07 0.31 -8.57
C HIS A 78 0.34 1.39 -7.51
N LEU A 79 1.19 2.35 -7.89
CA LEU A 79 1.57 3.48 -7.04
C LEU A 79 0.80 4.74 -7.39
N VAL A 80 0.46 5.54 -6.38
CA VAL A 80 -0.18 6.85 -6.56
C VAL A 80 0.36 7.86 -5.57
N THR A 81 0.52 9.11 -6.00
CA THR A 81 0.87 10.23 -5.11
C THR A 81 -0.39 11.02 -4.79
N LEU A 82 -0.76 11.09 -3.51
CA LEU A 82 -1.97 11.76 -3.05
C LEU A 82 -1.66 12.65 -1.84
N ARG A 83 -2.55 13.62 -1.56
CA ARG A 83 -2.46 14.44 -0.35
C ARG A 83 -2.82 13.62 0.89
N GLN A 84 -2.14 13.88 2.00
CA GLN A 84 -2.42 13.28 3.30
C GLN A 84 -3.89 13.47 3.72
N SER A 85 -4.52 14.59 3.34
CA SER A 85 -5.93 14.90 3.63
C SER A 85 -6.94 13.89 3.07
N LEU A 86 -6.54 13.04 2.11
CA LEU A 86 -7.41 11.99 1.56
C LEU A 86 -7.47 10.75 2.46
N ILE A 87 -6.55 10.63 3.43
CA ILE A 87 -6.57 9.57 4.43
C ILE A 87 -7.80 9.74 5.32
N ARG A 88 -8.62 8.69 5.40
CA ARG A 88 -9.80 8.65 6.26
C ARG A 88 -9.47 8.17 7.67
N ARG A 89 -8.59 7.17 7.78
CA ARG A 89 -8.08 6.64 9.06
C ARG A 89 -6.83 5.80 8.86
N GLU A 90 -6.02 5.70 9.91
CA GLU A 90 -4.98 4.67 10.02
C GLU A 90 -5.62 3.32 10.39
N LEU A 91 -5.12 2.24 9.79
CA LEU A 91 -5.53 0.86 10.09
C LEU A 91 -4.47 0.13 10.92
N GLY A 92 -3.20 0.36 10.59
CA GLY A 92 -2.09 -0.37 11.20
C GLY A 92 -0.75 -0.07 10.54
N SER A 93 0.19 -1.01 10.64
CA SER A 93 1.54 -0.88 10.08
C SER A 93 2.19 -2.23 9.81
N PHE A 94 3.22 -2.23 8.96
CA PHE A 94 4.07 -3.39 8.72
C PHE A 94 5.36 -3.31 9.55
N THR A 95 5.93 -4.45 9.90
CA THR A 95 7.23 -4.58 10.57
C THR A 95 8.36 -4.19 9.63
N SER A 96 9.51 -3.81 10.20
CA SER A 96 10.69 -3.41 9.43
C SER A 96 11.14 -4.43 8.39
N GLU A 97 10.95 -5.73 8.66
CA GLU A 97 11.26 -6.83 7.73
C GLU A 97 10.41 -6.73 6.45
N THR A 98 9.09 -6.65 6.60
CA THR A 98 8.18 -6.48 5.46
C THR A 98 8.42 -5.16 4.74
N GLN A 99 8.72 -4.08 5.48
CA GLN A 99 9.08 -2.80 4.87
C GLN A 99 10.36 -2.90 4.02
N ALA A 100 11.34 -3.70 4.46
CA ALA A 100 12.55 -3.97 3.70
C ALA A 100 12.26 -4.78 2.43
N SER A 101 11.44 -5.84 2.51
CA SER A 101 11.01 -6.60 1.33
C SER A 101 10.27 -5.72 0.31
N ILE A 102 9.41 -4.81 0.78
CA ILE A 102 8.75 -3.83 -0.09
C ILE A 102 9.78 -2.92 -0.76
N ALA A 103 10.76 -2.41 0.00
CA ALA A 103 11.81 -1.55 -0.54
C ALA A 103 12.65 -2.27 -1.61
N ASP A 104 13.04 -3.52 -1.37
CA ASP A 104 13.80 -4.34 -2.31
C ASP A 104 13.06 -4.54 -3.64
N VAL A 105 11.76 -4.84 -3.56
CA VAL A 105 10.93 -4.99 -4.75
C VAL A 105 10.83 -3.67 -5.51
N LEU A 106 10.61 -2.55 -4.82
CA LEU A 106 10.55 -1.22 -5.42
C LEU A 106 11.88 -0.81 -6.06
N CYS A 107 13.01 -1.07 -5.40
CA CYS A 107 14.34 -0.82 -5.96
C CYS A 107 14.52 -1.63 -7.25
N ARG A 108 14.11 -2.90 -7.30
CA ARG A 108 14.22 -3.73 -8.50
C ARG A 108 13.42 -3.19 -9.69
N ILE A 109 12.30 -2.50 -9.46
CA ILE A 109 11.45 -1.96 -10.55
C ILE A 109 11.72 -0.49 -10.89
N LEU A 110 12.33 0.30 -9.99
CA LEU A 110 12.56 1.74 -10.18
C LEU A 110 14.03 2.13 -10.32
N CYS A 111 14.97 1.31 -9.83
CA CYS A 111 16.40 1.56 -9.99
C CYS A 111 16.87 0.98 -11.33
N PHE A 112 17.38 1.84 -12.21
CA PHE A 112 18.01 1.49 -13.47
C PHE A 112 19.50 1.14 -13.29
#